data_AF-A0A517KZK6-F1
#
_entry.id   AF-A0A517KZK6-F1
#
_cell.length_a   1.000
_cell.length_b   1.000
_cell.length_c   1.000
_cell.angle_alpha   90.00
_cell.angle_beta   90.00
_cell.angle_gamma   90.00
#
_symmetry.space_group_name_H-M   'P 1'
#
loop_
_entity.id
_entity.type
_entity.pdbx_description
1 polymer ?
#
loop_
_entity_poly.entity_id
_entity_poly.type
_entity_poly.pdbx_seq_one_letter_code
_entity_poly.pdbx_strand_id
1 'polypeptide(L)'
;MAQSKTPMEDIMRSKITEALKPTILEIRNDSHLHAHHKAMKDSTSAETHFHVSVVSDAFEKKRQLQRHKMIYSLMADEMAKEGGIHALQLQTRTPTEAEKIKAQEEADRGVPV
;
A
#
# COMPACT_ATOMS: atom_id res chain seq x y z
N MET A 1 6.60 -24.75 -7.52
CA MET A 1 6.93 -23.38 -7.08
C MET A 1 5.66 -22.56 -7.24
N ALA A 2 5.04 -22.13 -6.13
CA ALA A 2 3.74 -21.47 -6.18
C ALA A 2 3.91 -20.09 -6.82
N GLN A 3 3.36 -19.93 -8.02
CA GLN A 3 3.38 -18.68 -8.76
C GLN A 3 2.36 -17.75 -8.09
N SER A 4 2.84 -16.82 -7.26
CA SER A 4 1.99 -15.81 -6.63
C SER A 4 1.29 -15.00 -7.71
N LYS A 5 -0.03 -14.85 -7.57
CA LYS A 5 -0.91 -14.19 -8.55
C LYS A 5 -0.62 -12.69 -8.73
N THR A 6 0.27 -12.13 -7.92
CA THR A 6 0.64 -10.70 -7.87
C THR A 6 2.14 -10.49 -7.61
N PRO A 7 2.99 -10.65 -8.64
CA PRO A 7 4.45 -10.53 -8.49
C PRO A 7 4.90 -9.13 -8.03
N MET A 8 4.15 -8.08 -8.39
CA MET A 8 4.42 -6.71 -7.96
C MET A 8 4.19 -6.52 -6.46
N GLU A 9 3.11 -7.08 -5.90
CA GLU A 9 2.85 -6.96 -4.46
C GLU A 9 3.95 -7.63 -3.62
N ASP A 10 4.48 -8.76 -4.09
CA ASP A 10 5.56 -9.48 -3.40
C ASP A 10 6.87 -8.66 -3.37
N ILE A 11 7.23 -8.05 -4.51
CA ILE A 11 8.39 -7.15 -4.60
C ILE A 11 8.20 -5.94 -3.68
N MET A 12 7.02 -5.29 -3.72
CA MET A 12 6.72 -4.17 -2.83
C MET A 12 6.85 -4.58 -1.37
N ARG A 13 6.26 -5.73 -1.02
CA ARG A 13 6.31 -6.28 0.32
C ARG A 13 7.75 -6.46 0.78
N SER A 14 8.57 -7.13 -0.02
CA SER A 14 9.96 -7.40 0.36
C SER A 14 10.77 -6.10 0.53
N LYS A 15 10.68 -5.15 -0.43
CA LYS A 15 11.39 -3.86 -0.34
C LYS A 15 10.96 -3.04 0.89
N ILE A 16 9.65 -2.96 1.14
CA ILE A 16 9.10 -2.21 2.27
C ILE A 16 9.50 -2.87 3.59
N THR A 17 9.41 -4.20 3.67
CA THR A 17 9.81 -4.95 4.86
C THR A 17 11.29 -4.78 5.17
N GLU A 18 12.15 -4.83 4.17
CA GLU A 18 13.60 -4.69 4.36
C GLU A 18 13.99 -3.27 4.76
N ALA A 19 13.40 -2.24 4.13
CA ALA A 19 13.74 -0.85 4.38
C ALA A 19 13.12 -0.26 5.66
N LEU A 20 11.87 -0.63 5.99
CA LEU A 20 11.07 0.01 7.05
C LEU A 20 10.74 -0.91 8.22
N LYS A 21 11.02 -2.22 8.10
CA LYS A 21 10.75 -3.25 9.12
C LYS A 21 9.41 -3.05 9.84
N PRO A 22 8.30 -2.96 9.08
CA PRO A 22 7.01 -2.68 9.66
C PRO A 22 6.51 -3.86 10.48
N THR A 23 5.81 -3.55 11.56
CA THR A 23 5.09 -4.52 12.38
C THR A 23 3.87 -5.07 11.65
N ILE A 24 3.19 -4.22 10.87
CA ILE A 24 2.03 -4.61 10.05
C ILE A 24 2.22 -4.06 8.64
N LEU A 25 2.07 -4.91 7.64
CA LEU A 25 2.14 -4.56 6.23
C LEU A 25 0.97 -5.22 5.50
N GLU A 26 0.05 -4.39 5.01
CA GLU A 26 -1.07 -4.81 4.18
C GLU A 26 -0.94 -4.13 2.82
N ILE A 27 -0.96 -4.93 1.76
CA ILE A 27 -0.93 -4.48 0.37
C ILE A 27 -2.21 -4.97 -0.28
N ARG A 28 -2.90 -4.08 -0.98
CA ARG A 28 -4.15 -4.36 -1.68
C ARG A 28 -4.09 -3.76 -3.08
N ASN A 29 -4.28 -4.60 -4.08
CA ASN A 29 -4.45 -4.19 -5.46
C ASN A 29 -5.94 -3.88 -5.74
N ASP A 30 -6.26 -2.61 -5.92
CA ASP A 30 -7.62 -2.13 -6.25
C ASP A 30 -7.82 -1.88 -7.76
N SER A 31 -6.87 -2.32 -8.58
CA SER A 31 -6.88 -2.04 -10.02
C SER A 31 -8.00 -2.75 -10.79
N HIS A 32 -8.64 -3.77 -10.20
CA HIS A 32 -9.79 -4.47 -10.80
C HIS A 32 -11.05 -3.59 -10.96
N LEU A 33 -11.20 -2.50 -10.21
CA LEU A 33 -12.41 -1.65 -10.27
C LEU A 33 -12.54 -0.86 -11.58
N HIS A 34 -11.46 -0.71 -12.36
CA HIS A 34 -11.45 0.10 -13.59
C HIS A 34 -11.39 -0.72 -14.90
N ALA A 35 -11.41 -2.05 -14.84
CA ALA A 35 -11.38 -2.91 -16.03
C ALA A 35 -12.68 -2.89 -16.87
N HIS A 36 -13.73 -2.19 -16.41
CA HIS A 36 -15.06 -2.22 -17.05
C HIS A 36 -15.38 -0.98 -17.92
N HIS A 37 -14.39 -0.21 -18.38
CA HIS A 37 -14.64 0.82 -19.41
C HIS A 37 -14.05 0.42 -20.76
N LYS A 38 -14.94 -0.12 -21.59
CA LYS A 38 -14.81 -0.59 -22.98
C LYS A 38 -14.36 0.50 -23.99
N ALA A 39 -13.75 1.60 -23.55
CA ALA A 39 -13.40 2.77 -24.36
C ALA A 39 -11.88 3.00 -24.53
N MET A 40 -11.01 2.26 -23.82
CA MET A 40 -9.56 2.38 -24.02
C MET A 40 -8.95 1.02 -24.38
N LYS A 41 -8.95 0.71 -25.68
CA LYS A 41 -8.20 -0.41 -26.26
C LYS A 41 -6.68 -0.12 -26.34
N ASP A 42 -6.26 1.05 -25.87
CA ASP A 42 -4.92 1.64 -26.05
C ASP A 42 -4.27 2.08 -24.72
N SER A 43 -4.97 1.95 -23.58
CA SER A 43 -4.41 2.30 -22.26
C SER A 43 -4.13 1.00 -21.48
N THR A 44 -2.90 0.53 -21.64
CA THR A 44 -2.38 -0.80 -21.29
C THR A 44 -2.21 -1.06 -19.78
N SER A 45 -2.58 -0.15 -18.88
CA SER A 45 -2.27 -0.33 -17.46
C SER A 45 -3.46 -0.86 -16.67
N ALA A 46 -3.55 -2.19 -16.57
CA ALA A 46 -4.51 -2.90 -15.73
C ALA A 46 -4.12 -2.94 -14.23
N GLU A 47 -3.00 -2.33 -13.84
CA GLU A 47 -2.42 -2.31 -12.49
C GLU A 47 -2.00 -0.89 -12.07
N THR A 48 -2.96 0.05 -12.04
CA THR A 48 -2.65 1.48 -11.84
C THR A 48 -2.78 1.94 -10.40
N HIS A 49 -3.65 1.31 -9.59
CA HIS A 49 -3.97 1.73 -8.23
C HIS A 49 -3.62 0.64 -7.20
N PHE A 50 -2.72 0.97 -6.29
CA PHE A 50 -2.33 0.11 -5.17
C PHE A 50 -2.55 0.83 -3.85
N HIS A 51 -3.07 0.10 -2.86
CA HIS A 51 -3.21 0.55 -1.50
C HIS A 51 -2.22 -0.19 -0.60
N VAL A 52 -1.37 0.55 0.08
CA VAL A 52 -0.31 0.01 0.94
C VAL A 52 -0.47 0.63 2.32
N SER A 53 -0.86 -0.19 3.29
CA SER A 53 -0.95 0.17 4.70
C SER A 53 0.25 -0.38 5.45
N VAL A 54 1.05 0.52 6.01
CA VAL A 54 2.29 0.20 6.71
C VAL A 54 2.22 0.76 8.13
N VAL A 55 2.38 -0.12 9.11
CA VAL A 55 2.53 0.22 10.51
C VAL A 55 3.95 -0.06 10.93
N SER A 56 4.71 0.98 11.27
CA SER A 56 6.10 0.84 11.71
C SER A 56 6.45 1.91 12.73
N ASP A 57 7.32 1.54 13.68
CA ASP A 57 7.95 2.47 14.61
C ASP A 57 8.95 3.41 13.90
N ALA A 58 9.44 3.02 12.72
CA ALA A 58 10.32 3.85 11.88
C ALA A 58 9.67 5.18 11.44
N PHE A 59 8.35 5.26 11.56
CA PHE A 59 7.57 6.46 11.28
C PHE A 59 7.40 7.37 12.51
N GLU A 60 7.74 6.88 13.70
CA GLU A 60 7.77 7.67 14.91
C GLU A 60 8.72 8.87 14.70
N LYS A 61 8.28 10.06 15.13
CA LYS A 61 9.00 11.34 14.95
C LYS A 61 9.21 11.82 13.50
N LYS A 62 8.71 11.10 12.48
CA LYS A 62 8.74 11.54 11.07
C LYS A 62 7.41 12.14 10.63
N ARG A 63 7.44 13.23 9.86
CA ARG A 63 6.23 13.82 9.25
C ARG A 63 5.67 12.93 8.15
N GLN A 64 4.34 12.92 7.98
CA GLN A 64 3.64 12.12 6.95
C GLN A 64 4.27 12.24 5.56
N LEU A 65 4.59 13.47 5.12
CA LEU A 65 5.21 13.70 3.81
C LEU A 65 6.59 13.03 3.68
N GLN A 66 7.41 13.00 4.74
CA GLN A 66 8.69 12.27 4.71
C GLN A 66 8.48 10.77 4.67
N ARG A 67 7.48 10.24 5.40
CA ARG A 67 7.12 8.82 5.37
C ARG A 67 6.74 8.40 3.95
N HIS A 68 5.86 9.16 3.31
CA HIS A 68 5.44 8.91 1.93
C HIS A 68 6.63 9.03 0.97
N LYS A 69 7.45 10.08 1.10
CA LYS A 69 8.62 10.26 0.24
C LYS A 69 9.60 9.08 0.31
N MET A 70 9.84 8.50 1.49
CA MET A 70 10.71 7.31 1.62
C MET A 70 10.15 6.12 0.84
N ILE A 71 8.86 5.83 0.98
CA ILE A 71 8.22 4.72 0.27
C ILE A 71 8.14 4.98 -1.23
N TYR A 72 7.77 6.20 -1.63
CA TYR A 72 7.78 6.59 -3.03
C TYR A 72 9.18 6.48 -3.63
N SER A 73 10.25 6.84 -2.92
CA SER A 73 11.62 6.65 -3.42
C SER A 73 12.00 5.17 -3.56
N LEU A 74 11.54 4.30 -2.65
CA LEU A 74 11.76 2.83 -2.77
C LEU A 74 10.99 2.25 -3.96
N MET A 75 9.81 2.79 -4.24
CA MET A 75 8.92 2.37 -5.32
C MET A 75 9.16 3.10 -6.64
N ALA A 76 9.94 4.18 -6.65
CA ALA A 76 10.16 5.02 -7.84
C ALA A 76 10.76 4.20 -9.00
N ASP A 77 11.65 3.28 -8.67
CA ASP A 77 12.23 2.33 -9.62
C ASP A 77 11.17 1.40 -10.22
N GLU A 78 10.21 0.92 -9.41
CA GLU A 78 9.09 0.10 -9.88
C GLU A 78 8.05 0.91 -10.66
N MET A 79 7.79 2.15 -10.26
CA MET A 79 6.89 3.08 -10.95
C MET A 79 7.44 3.50 -12.32
N ALA A 80 8.76 3.57 -12.47
CA ALA A 80 9.42 3.92 -13.73
C ALA A 80 9.49 2.76 -14.73
N LYS A 81 9.16 1.52 -14.33
CA LYS A 81 9.11 0.37 -15.24
C LYS A 81 7.94 0.49 -16.22
N GLU A 82 8.09 -0.09 -17.41
CA GLU A 82 7.01 -0.17 -18.40
C GLU A 82 5.83 -0.97 -17.83
N GLY A 83 4.64 -0.37 -17.81
CA GLY A 83 3.46 -0.92 -17.11
C GLY A 83 3.41 -0.62 -15.61
N GLY A 84 4.23 0.34 -15.14
CA GLY A 84 4.32 0.75 -13.75
C GLY A 84 3.07 1.41 -13.18
N ILE A 85 3.15 1.70 -11.88
CA ILE A 85 2.01 2.13 -11.07
C ILE A 85 1.74 3.62 -11.28
N HIS A 86 0.49 4.00 -11.54
CA HIS A 86 0.11 5.41 -11.70
C HIS A 86 -0.20 6.12 -10.37
N ALA A 87 -0.82 5.41 -9.41
CA ALA A 87 -1.13 5.97 -8.10
C ALA A 87 -0.97 4.93 -6.98
N LEU A 88 -0.23 5.30 -5.94
CA LEU A 88 -0.08 4.51 -4.72
C LEU A 88 -0.70 5.24 -3.53
N GLN A 89 -1.74 4.65 -2.97
CA GLN A 89 -2.31 5.08 -1.71
C GLN A 89 -1.43 4.51 -0.59
N LEU A 90 -0.67 5.38 0.08
CA LEU A 90 0.17 5.00 1.20
C LEU A 90 -0.51 5.41 2.52
N GLN A 91 -0.79 4.44 3.38
CA GLN A 91 -1.19 4.70 4.75
C GLN A 91 -0.03 4.36 5.68
N THR A 92 0.65 5.39 6.17
CA THR A 92 1.79 5.24 7.09
C THR A 92 1.38 5.60 8.51
N ARG A 93 1.26 4.60 9.37
CA ARG A 93 0.83 4.77 10.76
C ARG A 93 1.90 4.30 11.73
N THR A 94 1.96 4.93 12.89
CA THR A 94 2.74 4.38 14.02
C THR A 94 1.95 3.25 14.69
N PRO A 95 2.61 2.30 15.38
CA PRO A 95 1.91 1.28 16.17
C PRO A 95 0.91 1.91 17.14
N THR A 96 1.30 2.98 17.82
CA THR A 96 0.42 3.77 18.71
C THR A 96 -0.81 4.34 18.02
N GLU A 97 -0.68 4.87 16.79
CA GLU A 97 -1.82 5.35 16.01
C GLU A 97 -2.71 4.20 15.54
N ALA A 98 -2.11 3.09 15.11
CA ALA A 98 -2.86 1.92 14.66
C ALA A 98 -3.72 1.34 15.80
N GLU A 99 -3.17 1.23 17.00
CA GLU A 99 -3.92 0.79 18.19
C GLU A 99 -5.08 1.73 18.52
N LYS A 100 -4.86 3.06 18.47
CA LYS A 100 -5.92 4.04 18.71
C LYS A 100 -7.05 3.95 17.70
N ILE A 101 -6.72 3.75 16.42
CA ILE A 101 -7.72 3.64 15.35
C ILE A 101 -8.47 2.31 15.46
N LYS A 102 -7.78 1.21 15.78
CA LYS A 102 -8.41 -0.08 16.04
C LYS A 102 -9.43 0.03 17.18
N ALA A 103 -9.02 0.65 18.29
CA ALA A 103 -9.88 0.89 19.44
C ALA A 103 -11.07 1.81 19.10
N GLN A 104 -10.89 2.83 18.25
CA GLN A 104 -11.97 3.68 17.77
C GLN A 104 -12.93 2.95 16.83
N GLU A 105 -12.44 2.16 15.88
CA GLU A 105 -13.28 1.34 15.00
C GLU A 105 -14.08 0.29 15.80
N GLU A 106 -13.48 -0.32 16.81
CA GLU A 106 -14.16 -1.26 17.70
C GLU A 106 -15.24 -0.57 18.56
N ALA A 107 -15.01 0.68 18.98
CA ALA A 107 -15.99 1.47 19.72
C ALA A 107 -17.15 2.00 18.84
N ASP A 108 -16.86 2.37 17.59
CA ASP A 108 -17.85 2.85 16.61
C ASP A 108 -18.72 1.70 16.05
N ARG A 109 -18.13 0.51 15.87
CA ARG A 109 -18.84 -0.64 15.29
C ARG A 109 -19.92 -1.26 16.17
N GLY A 110 -20.12 -0.80 17.41
CA GLY A 110 -21.34 -0.97 18.20
C GLY A 110 -22.25 -2.16 17.88
N VAL A 111 -21.71 -3.39 17.78
CA VAL A 111 -22.51 -4.60 17.86
C VAL A 111 -22.40 -5.04 19.31
N PRO A 112 -23.36 -4.68 20.17
CA PRO A 112 -23.48 -5.36 21.44
C PRO A 112 -23.72 -6.84 21.14
N VAL A 113 -22.87 -7.71 21.71
CA VAL A 113 -23.23 -9.12 21.93
C VAL A 113 -24.14 -9.20 23.14
#